data_AF-A0A6V7L322-F1
#
_entry.id   AF-A0A6V7L322-F1
#
_cell.length_a   1.000
_cell.length_b   1.000
_cell.length_c   1.000
_cell.angle_alpha   90.00
_cell.angle_beta   90.00
_cell.angle_gamma   90.00
#
_symmetry.space_group_name_H-M   'P 1'
#
loop_
_entity.id
_entity.type
_entity.pdbx_description
1 polymer ?
#
loop_
_entity_poly.entity_id
_entity_poly.type
_entity_poly.pdbx_seq_one_letter_code
_entity_poly.pdbx_strand_id
1 'polypeptide(L)' 'QEKRDKVKARLEEVEDPPDILEEKCIRLAAAISRAASLAVYTGAGISTAASIPDYRGTNGVWTRMQQGKDIG' A
#
# COMPACT_ATOMS: atom_id res chain seq x y z
N GLN A 1 14.42 4.37 -20.21
CA GLN A 1 13.33 5.26 -19.77
C GLN A 1 12.23 4.47 -19.07
N GLU A 2 11.56 3.55 -19.77
CA GLU A 2 10.39 2.77 -19.29
C GLU A 2 10.52 2.08 -17.91
N LYS A 3 11.69 1.50 -17.58
CA LYS A 3 11.91 0.88 -16.26
C LYS A 3 11.85 1.89 -15.12
N ARG A 4 12.34 3.12 -15.33
CA ARG A 4 12.33 4.18 -14.31
C ARG A 4 10.91 4.68 -14.08
N ASP A 5 10.13 4.79 -15.14
CA ASP A 5 8.74 5.26 -15.08
C ASP A 5 7.85 4.25 -14.34
N LYS A 6 8.04 2.95 -14.59
CA LYS A 6 7.35 1.88 -13.84
C LYS A 6 7.69 1.86 -12.36
N VAL A 7 8.95 2.13 -12.00
CA VAL A 7 9.36 2.23 -10.59
C VAL A 7 8.72 3.45 -9.93
N LYS A 8 8.69 4.59 -10.63
CA LYS A 8 8.05 5.81 -10.13
C LYS A 8 6.56 5.63 -9.91
N ALA A 9 5.84 5.04 -10.86
CA ALA A 9 4.41 4.77 -10.75
C ALA A 9 4.06 3.85 -9.57
N ARG A 10 4.96 2.96 -9.14
CA ARG A 10 4.74 2.10 -7.96
C ARG A 10 4.88 2.83 -6.62
N LEU A 11 5.44 4.03 -6.62
CA LEU A 11 5.65 4.86 -5.43
C LEU A 11 4.55 5.92 -5.26
N GLU A 12 3.71 6.10 -6.28
CA GLU A 12 2.59 7.01 -6.23
C GLU A 12 1.43 6.33 -5.49
N GLU A 13 0.86 7.04 -4.51
CA GLU A 13 -0.35 6.60 -3.84
C GLU A 13 -1.54 6.75 -4.81
N VAL A 14 -2.40 5.74 -4.83
CA VAL A 14 -3.58 5.68 -5.69
C VAL A 14 -4.79 5.39 -4.81
N GLU A 15 -5.80 6.24 -4.93
CA GLU A 15 -7.09 6.08 -4.28
C GLU A 15 -8.12 5.68 -5.33
N ASP A 16 -8.73 4.51 -5.15
CA ASP A 16 -9.84 4.07 -6.03
C ASP A 16 -11.09 4.94 -5.76
N PRO A 17 -11.88 5.28 -6.79
CA PRO A 17 -13.20 5.87 -6.60
C PRO A 17 -14.11 5.00 -5.71
N PRO A 18 -15.08 5.58 -4.98
CA PRO A 18 -15.90 4.85 -4.01
C PRO A 18 -16.62 3.62 -4.58
N ASP A 19 -17.16 3.72 -5.79
CA ASP A 19 -17.87 2.64 -6.49
C ASP A 19 -16.93 1.47 -6.84
N ILE A 20 -15.73 1.80 -7.31
CA ILE A 20 -14.70 0.81 -7.64
C ILE A 20 -14.16 0.12 -6.37
N LEU A 21 -13.96 0.89 -5.30
CA LEU A 21 -13.54 0.36 -4.01
C LEU A 21 -14.57 -0.60 -3.44
N GLU A 22 -15.85 -0.21 -3.46
CA GLU A 22 -16.96 -1.05 -3.00
C GLU A 22 -17.04 -2.37 -3.78
N GLU A 23 -16.95 -2.32 -5.11
CA GLU A 23 -16.93 -3.52 -5.95
C GLU A 23 -15.78 -4.47 -5.56
N LYS A 24 -14.56 -3.94 -5.40
CA LYS A 24 -13.37 -4.71 -5.00
C LYS A 24 -13.55 -5.33 -3.62
N CYS A 25 -14.11 -4.58 -2.66
CA CYS A 25 -14.39 -5.07 -1.31
C CYS A 25 -15.40 -6.23 -1.30
N ILE A 26 -16.50 -6.13 -2.06
CA ILE A 26 -17.49 -7.20 -2.20
C ILE A 26 -16.85 -8.46 -2.77
N ARG A 27 -16.02 -8.31 -3.81
CA ARG A 27 -15.31 -9.44 -4.45
C ARG A 27 -14.34 -10.11 -3.48
N LEU A 28 -13.60 -9.34 -2.69
CA LEU A 28 -12.69 -9.87 -1.68
C LEU A 28 -13.46 -10.60 -0.56
N ALA A 29 -14.53 -10.00 -0.04
CA ALA A 29 -15.37 -10.63 0.99
C ALA A 29 -15.93 -11.98 0.52
N ALA A 30 -16.37 -12.06 -0.73
CA ALA A 30 -16.86 -13.30 -1.32
C ALA A 30 -15.74 -14.36 -1.48
N ALA A 31 -14.51 -13.94 -1.80
CA ALA A 31 -13.36 -14.84 -1.86
C ALA A 31 -12.98 -15.39 -0.48
N ILE A 32 -12.97 -14.53 0.55
CA ILE A 32 -12.75 -14.92 1.95
C ILE A 32 -13.79 -15.92 2.41
N SER A 33 -15.08 -15.65 2.17
CA SER A 33 -16.18 -16.51 2.59
C SER A 33 -16.14 -17.92 1.98
N ARG A 34 -15.54 -18.09 0.80
CA ARG A 34 -15.43 -19.39 0.11
C ARG A 34 -14.13 -20.13 0.41
N ALA A 35 -13.18 -19.51 1.10
CA ALA A 35 -11.87 -20.10 1.34
C ALA A 35 -11.96 -21.19 2.42
N ALA A 36 -11.50 -22.40 2.10
CA ALA A 36 -11.35 -23.47 3.11
C ALA A 36 -10.20 -23.21 4.09
N SER A 37 -9.19 -22.46 3.64
CA SER A 37 -8.06 -21.98 4.45
C SER A 37 -7.57 -20.65 3.88
N LEU A 38 -7.23 -19.70 4.76
CA LEU A 38 -6.83 -18.34 4.40
C LEU A 38 -5.55 -17.97 5.16
N ALA A 39 -4.56 -17.47 4.42
CA ALA A 39 -3.38 -16.83 4.98
C ALA A 39 -3.32 -15.39 4.49
N VAL A 40 -3.05 -14.46 5.41
CA VAL A 40 -2.94 -13.02 5.11
C VAL A 40 -1.51 -12.58 5.37
N TYR A 41 -0.87 -12.01 4.35
CA TYR A 41 0.46 -11.43 4.47
C TYR A 41 0.33 -9.94 4.71
N THR A 42 0.89 -9.45 5.80
CA THR A 42 0.86 -8.05 6.19
C THR A 42 2.27 -7.44 6.14
N GLY A 43 2.33 -6.12 6.02
CA GLY A 43 3.57 -5.34 6.06
C GLY A 43 3.37 -4.04 6.82
N ALA A 44 4.38 -3.18 6.86
CA ALA A 44 4.36 -1.96 7.67
C ALA A 44 3.18 -1.01 7.39
N GLY A 45 2.62 -1.05 6.16
CA GLY A 45 1.51 -0.20 5.75
C GLY A 45 0.27 -0.28 6.64
N ILE A 46 -0.01 -1.43 7.27
CA ILE A 46 -1.18 -1.54 8.17
C ILE A 46 -1.00 -0.80 9.49
N SER A 47 0.24 -0.52 9.89
CA SER A 47 0.59 0.11 11.17
C SER A 47 0.68 1.63 11.08
N THR A 48 0.58 2.21 9.88
CA THR A 48 0.67 3.66 9.66
C THR A 48 -0.47 4.41 10.34
N ALA A 49 -1.66 3.81 10.42
CA ALA A 49 -2.80 4.35 11.18
C ALA A 49 -2.52 4.49 12.69
N ALA A 50 -1.59 3.68 13.22
CA ALA A 50 -1.11 3.77 14.60
C ALA A 50 0.09 4.72 14.75
N SER A 51 0.33 5.60 13.77
CA SER A 51 1.47 6.52 13.72
C SER A 51 2.86 5.85 13.67
N ILE A 52 2.93 4.58 13.23
CA ILE A 52 4.19 3.89 12.99
C ILE A 52 4.52 4.03 11.49
N PRO A 53 5.63 4.70 11.12
CA PRO A 53 5.94 4.95 9.72
C PRO A 53 6.19 3.64 8.96
N ASP A 54 5.76 3.60 7.70
CA ASP A 54 6.19 2.54 6.80
C ASP A 54 7.62 2.79 6.29
N TYR A 55 8.09 1.89 5.43
CA TYR A 55 9.43 1.98 4.85
C TYR A 55 9.49 2.72 3.51
N ARG A 56 8.45 2.59 2.67
CA ARG A 56 8.54 2.88 1.22
C ARG A 56 7.35 3.65 0.64
N GLY A 57 6.34 3.98 1.44
CA GLY A 57 5.27 4.89 1.04
C GLY A 57 5.80 6.30 0.81
N THR A 58 4.92 7.24 0.45
CA THR A 58 5.32 8.60 0.08
C THR A 58 6.12 9.31 1.19
N ASN A 59 5.85 8.93 2.44
CA ASN A 59 6.53 9.42 3.65
C ASN A 59 7.30 8.33 4.42
N GLY A 60 7.56 7.18 3.80
CA GLY A 60 8.28 6.08 4.43
C GLY A 60 9.73 6.41 4.73
N VAL A 61 10.33 5.69 5.68
CA VAL A 61 11.70 5.91 6.17
C VAL A 61 12.72 5.97 5.02
N TRP A 62 12.71 4.99 4.12
CA TRP A 62 13.67 4.94 3.00
C TRP A 62 13.35 6.00 1.94
N THR A 63 12.08 6.32 1.74
CA THR A 63 11.66 7.39 0.83
C THR A 63 12.17 8.75 1.31
N ARG A 64 12.07 9.05 2.61
CA ARG A 64 12.61 10.28 3.21
C ARG A 64 14.14 10.34 3.14
N MET A 65 14.82 9.23 3.43
CA MET A 65 16.28 9.13 3.28
C MET A 65 16.74 9.46 1.85
N GLN A 66 16.09 8.90 0.83
CA GLN A 66 16.41 9.17 -0.57
C GLN A 66 16.18 10.63 -0.97
N GLN A 67 15.23 11.31 -0.31
CA GLN A 67 14.93 12.73 -0.52
C GLN A 67 15.85 13.65 0.30
N GLY A 68 16.77 13.11 1.10
CA GLY A 68 17.61 13.88 2.02
C GLY A 68 16.81 14.55 3.15
N LYS A 69 15.60 14.06 3.42
CA LYS A 69 14.73 14.58 4.48
C LYS A 69 15.06 13.91 5.81
N ASP A 70 14.85 14.66 6.88
CA ASP A 70 14.92 14.12 8.23
C ASP A 70 13.86 13.00 8.41
N ILE A 71 14.23 11.99 9.18
CA ILE A 71 13.41 10.82 9.45
C ILE A 71 12.65 11.01 10.77
N GLY A 72 13.06 11.99 11.58
CA GLY A 72 12.69 12.15 12.98
C GLY A 72 13.85 11.75 13.88
#